data_AF-A0A7V4HWB7-F1
#
_entry.id   AF-A0A7V4HWB7-F1
#
_cell.length_a   1.000
_cell.length_b   1.000
_cell.length_c   1.000
_cell.angle_alpha   90.00
_cell.angle_beta   90.00
_cell.angle_gamma   90.00
#
_symmetry.space_group_name_H-M   'P 1'
#
loop_
_entity.id
_entity.type
_entity.pdbx_description
1 polymer ?
#
loop_
_entity_poly.entity_id
_entity_poly.type
_entity_poly.pdbx_seq_one_letter_code
_entity_poly.pdbx_strand_id
1 'polypeptide(L)'
;MRVLRSPLVAACAAMATMAAGPPEASASKLTLVLDNGREVRRVGAFRRWDEDGNPRKPVNPKAKIDSPEVDFWAQRGERGAWVFPDLPAGRWDLVIMVGDRVRIEGFDYPPVLEFDAFFSHDTPVDEETRDSVFDDIRKSRHYENKVVPLSIAGDGKNSTVRVLVMLIRDQETSYEADMAGAATIRHEIWQYTNRYGGWAKERRTRVMDRLILPRDELRKWTWVWEPRLGAIVVEESPVTIQYTIPADFSAKKLPGLYPY
;
A
#
# COMPACT_ATOMS: atom_id res chain seq x y z
N MET A 1 65.62 59.72 -8.23
CA MET A 1 64.48 59.57 -7.30
C MET A 1 63.17 59.74 -8.09
N ARG A 2 62.52 58.64 -8.49
CA ARG A 2 61.07 58.47 -8.75
C ARG A 2 60.87 57.18 -9.54
N VAL A 3 60.33 56.20 -8.83
CA VAL A 3 60.00 54.85 -9.28
C VAL A 3 58.58 54.89 -9.84
N LEU A 4 58.38 54.40 -11.07
CA LEU A 4 57.04 54.18 -11.65
C LEU A 4 56.76 52.67 -11.62
N ARG A 5 55.73 52.31 -10.85
CA ARG A 5 55.28 50.94 -10.60
C ARG A 5 54.33 50.48 -11.72
N SER A 6 54.57 49.30 -12.27
CA SER A 6 53.64 48.57 -13.13
C SER A 6 52.47 47.98 -12.30
N PRO A 7 51.23 47.95 -12.80
CA PRO A 7 50.14 47.24 -12.14
C PRO A 7 50.16 45.75 -12.51
N LEU A 8 50.14 44.90 -11.49
CA LEU A 8 49.82 43.47 -11.60
C LEU A 8 48.35 43.32 -12.02
N VAL A 9 48.10 42.58 -13.10
CA VAL A 9 46.78 42.06 -13.46
C VAL A 9 46.63 40.71 -12.77
N ALA A 10 45.77 40.62 -11.76
CA ALA A 10 45.40 39.38 -11.10
C ALA A 10 44.31 38.68 -11.93
N ALA A 11 44.64 37.52 -12.52
CA ALA A 11 43.69 36.66 -13.19
C ALA A 11 42.99 35.76 -12.15
N CYS A 12 41.71 36.04 -11.86
CA CYS A 12 40.85 35.13 -11.11
C CYS A 12 40.43 33.96 -12.01
N ALA A 13 41.00 32.78 -11.77
CA ALA A 13 40.49 31.52 -12.32
C ALA A 13 39.27 31.07 -11.50
N ALA A 14 38.07 31.21 -12.07
CA ALA A 14 36.87 30.62 -11.51
C ALA A 14 36.85 29.12 -11.82
N MET A 15 37.09 28.28 -10.81
CA MET A 15 36.82 26.85 -10.90
C MET A 15 35.30 26.63 -10.88
N ALA A 16 34.74 26.25 -12.03
CA ALA A 16 33.38 25.76 -12.12
C ALA A 16 33.33 24.34 -11.53
N THR A 17 32.90 24.23 -10.27
CA THR A 17 32.48 22.97 -9.68
C THR A 17 31.19 22.52 -10.38
N MET A 18 31.31 21.56 -11.29
CA MET A 18 30.17 20.83 -11.82
C MET A 18 29.53 20.07 -10.65
N ALA A 19 28.40 20.59 -10.16
CA ALA A 19 27.57 19.87 -9.21
C ALA A 19 27.00 18.64 -9.93
N ALA A 20 27.58 17.47 -9.66
CA ALA A 20 26.97 16.20 -10.02
C ALA A 20 25.64 16.11 -9.23
N GLY A 21 24.53 16.16 -9.96
CA GLY A 21 23.21 15.90 -9.38
C GLY A 21 23.16 14.49 -8.78
N PRO A 22 22.22 14.22 -7.87
CA PRO A 22 22.01 12.88 -7.34
C PRO A 22 21.77 11.89 -8.50
N PRO A 23 22.29 10.65 -8.41
CA PRO A 23 22.09 9.66 -9.45
C PRO A 23 20.59 9.46 -9.69
N GLU A 24 20.16 9.59 -10.96
CA GLU A 24 18.80 9.23 -11.35
C GLU A 24 18.60 7.74 -11.03
N ALA A 25 17.56 7.44 -10.24
CA ALA A 25 17.21 6.07 -9.91
C ALA A 25 16.95 5.30 -11.22
N SER A 26 17.59 4.15 -11.38
CA SER A 26 17.39 3.30 -12.56
C SER A 26 15.90 2.95 -12.67
N ALA A 27 15.31 3.26 -13.83
CA ALA A 27 13.94 2.87 -14.15
C ALA A 27 13.97 1.50 -14.86
N SER A 28 13.03 0.64 -14.52
CA SER A 28 12.90 -0.69 -15.14
C SER A 28 11.45 -1.02 -15.48
N LYS A 29 11.32 -1.99 -16.38
CA LYS A 29 10.03 -2.46 -16.89
C LYS A 29 9.39 -3.43 -15.91
N LEU A 30 8.19 -3.11 -15.45
CA LEU A 30 7.32 -4.05 -14.74
C LEU A 30 6.16 -4.47 -15.65
N THR A 31 5.92 -5.78 -15.78
CA THR A 31 4.84 -6.35 -16.57
C THR A 31 3.93 -7.21 -15.70
N LEU A 32 2.65 -6.90 -15.65
CA LEU A 32 1.61 -7.74 -15.05
C LEU A 32 0.84 -8.46 -16.17
N VAL A 33 0.89 -9.77 -16.21
CA VAL A 33 0.16 -10.59 -17.20
C VAL A 33 -1.08 -11.19 -16.53
N LEU A 34 -2.25 -10.88 -17.08
CA LEU A 34 -3.55 -11.32 -16.59
C LEU A 34 -4.14 -12.38 -17.53
N ASP A 35 -4.47 -13.54 -16.98
CA ASP A 35 -4.68 -14.78 -17.75
C ASP A 35 -6.14 -15.11 -18.09
N ASN A 36 -7.13 -14.41 -17.51
CA ASN A 36 -8.53 -14.86 -17.59
C ASN A 36 -9.53 -13.88 -18.25
N GLY A 37 -9.04 -12.91 -19.03
CA GLY A 37 -9.87 -12.11 -19.95
C GLY A 37 -10.96 -11.25 -19.30
N ARG A 38 -10.96 -11.09 -17.98
CA ARG A 38 -11.88 -10.20 -17.26
C ARG A 38 -11.72 -8.77 -17.79
N GLU A 39 -12.80 -7.99 -17.74
CA GLU A 39 -12.76 -6.59 -18.15
C GLU A 39 -11.96 -5.76 -17.14
N VAL A 40 -10.65 -5.71 -17.33
CA VAL A 40 -9.73 -4.87 -16.55
C VAL A 40 -9.74 -3.48 -17.16
N ARG A 41 -10.24 -2.51 -16.39
CA ARG A 41 -10.33 -1.12 -16.81
C ARG A 41 -8.99 -0.41 -16.71
N ARG A 42 -8.28 -0.60 -15.60
CA ARG A 42 -6.98 0.03 -15.31
C ARG A 42 -6.15 -0.82 -14.37
N VAL A 43 -4.83 -0.70 -14.51
CA VAL A 43 -3.84 -1.22 -13.56
C VAL A 43 -2.91 -0.06 -13.19
N GLY A 44 -2.70 0.15 -11.90
CA GLY A 44 -1.83 1.20 -11.39
C GLY A 44 -0.81 0.68 -10.39
N ALA A 45 0.25 1.45 -10.19
CA ALA A 45 1.33 1.17 -9.23
C ALA A 45 1.54 2.39 -8.33
N PHE A 46 1.79 2.15 -7.05
CA PHE A 46 2.15 3.21 -6.12
C PHE A 46 3.13 2.72 -5.05
N ARG A 47 4.00 3.62 -4.60
CA ARG A 47 4.89 3.40 -3.46
C ARG A 47 4.24 3.97 -2.22
N ARG A 48 3.62 3.12 -1.41
CA ARG A 48 2.90 3.54 -0.21
C ARG A 48 3.84 4.03 0.88
N TRP A 49 4.94 3.30 1.08
CA TRP A 49 5.87 3.49 2.19
C TRP A 49 7.24 4.00 1.74
N ASP A 50 7.90 4.78 2.60
CA ASP A 50 9.33 5.01 2.51
C ASP A 50 10.12 3.85 3.14
N GLU A 51 11.43 4.01 3.28
CA GLU A 51 12.34 2.98 3.80
C GLU A 51 12.12 2.71 5.29
N ASP A 52 11.54 3.66 6.03
CA ASP A 52 11.25 3.55 7.46
C ASP A 52 9.79 3.11 7.74
N GLY A 53 9.01 2.85 6.68
CA GLY A 53 7.61 2.47 6.81
C GLY A 53 6.64 3.63 7.04
N ASN A 54 7.06 4.88 6.83
CA ASN A 54 6.16 6.03 6.87
C ASN A 54 5.43 6.22 5.53
N PRO A 55 4.20 6.76 5.53
CA PRO A 55 3.50 7.10 4.30
C PRO A 55 4.30 8.13 3.47
N ARG A 56 4.55 7.85 2.19
CA ARG A 56 5.22 8.82 1.28
C ARG A 56 4.33 10.02 0.95
N LYS A 57 3.02 9.84 1.04
CA LYS A 57 2.01 10.90 0.87
C LYS A 57 1.12 10.91 2.11
N PRO A 58 0.68 12.09 2.58
CA PRO A 58 -0.35 12.16 3.61
C PRO A 58 -1.60 11.38 3.17
N VAL A 59 -2.25 10.71 4.11
CA VAL A 59 -3.50 9.98 3.84
C VAL A 59 -4.54 10.97 3.34
N ASN A 60 -5.02 10.80 2.09
CA ASN A 60 -6.03 11.68 1.51
C ASN A 60 -7.41 11.39 2.14
N PRO A 61 -8.02 12.35 2.87
CA PRO A 61 -9.34 12.15 3.47
C PRO A 61 -10.49 12.12 2.45
N LYS A 62 -10.23 12.49 1.20
CA LYS A 62 -11.17 12.54 0.08
C LYS A 62 -10.81 11.55 -1.03
N ALA A 63 -10.03 10.51 -0.70
CA ALA A 63 -9.73 9.46 -1.65
C ALA A 63 -11.04 8.83 -2.17
N LYS A 64 -10.99 8.30 -3.40
CA LYS A 64 -12.14 7.67 -4.06
C LYS A 64 -11.87 6.20 -4.29
N ILE A 65 -12.90 5.36 -4.11
CA ILE A 65 -12.78 3.91 -4.28
C ILE A 65 -12.56 3.52 -5.74
N ASP A 66 -13.21 4.24 -6.67
CA ASP A 66 -13.22 4.00 -8.12
C ASP A 66 -12.05 4.65 -8.87
N SER A 67 -11.31 5.52 -8.21
CA SER A 67 -10.15 6.23 -8.74
C SER A 67 -9.04 6.27 -7.70
N PRO A 68 -8.37 5.13 -7.43
CA PRO A 68 -7.26 5.09 -6.49
C PRO A 68 -6.15 6.05 -6.91
N GLU A 69 -5.51 6.68 -5.92
CA GLU A 69 -4.35 7.52 -6.14
C GLU A 69 -3.13 6.64 -6.37
N VAL A 70 -2.68 6.59 -7.63
CA VAL A 70 -1.51 5.83 -8.01
C VAL A 70 -0.40 6.77 -8.48
N ASP A 71 0.85 6.34 -8.39
CA ASP A 71 1.99 7.10 -8.91
C ASP A 71 2.12 6.89 -10.42
N PHE A 72 1.84 5.68 -10.90
CA PHE A 72 1.95 5.32 -12.31
C PHE A 72 0.74 4.49 -12.74
N TRP A 73 0.28 4.71 -13.97
CA TRP A 73 -0.71 3.87 -14.64
C TRP A 73 -0.02 3.00 -15.68
N ALA A 74 -0.39 1.72 -15.74
CA ALA A 74 0.12 0.82 -16.76
C ALA A 74 -0.49 1.12 -18.13
N GLN A 75 0.29 0.82 -19.17
CA GLN A 75 -0.17 0.78 -20.55
C GLN A 75 -0.66 -0.64 -20.87
N ARG A 76 -1.75 -0.75 -21.62
CA ARG A 76 -2.24 -2.05 -22.09
C ARG A 76 -1.31 -2.57 -23.19
N GLY A 77 -0.73 -3.75 -22.97
CA GLY A 77 0.10 -4.48 -23.93
C GLY A 77 -0.66 -5.63 -24.60
N GLU A 78 0.09 -6.51 -25.26
CA GLU A 78 -0.46 -7.70 -25.92
C GLU A 78 -0.75 -8.83 -24.92
N ARG A 79 -1.63 -9.77 -25.30
CA ARG A 79 -1.88 -11.04 -24.56
C ARG A 79 -2.20 -10.85 -23.07
N GLY A 80 -2.99 -9.85 -22.73
CA GLY A 80 -3.39 -9.58 -21.33
C GLY A 80 -2.32 -8.91 -20.48
N ALA A 81 -1.22 -8.44 -21.08
CA ALA A 81 -0.17 -7.71 -20.38
C ALA A 81 -0.57 -6.26 -20.06
N TRP A 82 -0.19 -5.81 -18.88
CA TRP A 82 -0.20 -4.42 -18.44
C TRP A 82 1.22 -4.02 -18.08
N VAL A 83 1.74 -3.01 -18.75
CA VAL A 83 3.17 -2.68 -18.75
C VAL A 83 3.40 -1.31 -18.14
N PHE A 84 4.31 -1.24 -17.17
CA PHE A 84 4.94 -0.02 -16.69
C PHE A 84 6.33 0.04 -17.33
N PRO A 85 6.56 0.87 -18.37
CA PRO A 85 7.81 0.84 -19.12
C PRO A 85 8.99 1.33 -18.29
N ASP A 86 8.79 2.39 -17.51
CA ASP A 86 9.85 3.14 -16.83
C ASP A 86 9.49 3.35 -15.35
N LEU A 87 9.31 2.25 -14.61
CA LEU A 87 9.01 2.33 -13.18
C LEU A 87 10.31 2.50 -12.38
N PRO A 88 10.46 3.57 -11.58
CA PRO A 88 11.69 3.78 -10.80
C PRO A 88 11.98 2.63 -9.83
N ALA A 89 13.27 2.35 -9.63
CA ALA A 89 13.70 1.37 -8.64
C ALA A 89 13.08 1.63 -7.26
N GLY A 90 12.66 0.55 -6.61
CA GLY A 90 11.99 0.57 -5.32
C GLY A 90 10.90 -0.47 -5.23
N ARG A 91 10.02 -0.26 -4.25
CA ARG A 91 9.03 -1.25 -3.86
C ARG A 91 7.61 -0.73 -4.08
N TRP A 92 6.83 -1.53 -4.79
CA TRP A 92 5.59 -1.11 -5.39
C TRP A 92 4.43 -2.02 -4.99
N ASP A 93 3.29 -1.40 -4.69
CA ASP A 93 2.01 -2.08 -4.61
C ASP A 93 1.24 -1.84 -5.91
N LEU A 94 0.59 -2.88 -6.43
CA LEU A 94 -0.27 -2.80 -7.61
C LEU A 94 -1.73 -2.75 -7.23
N VAL A 95 -2.51 -2.02 -8.02
CA VAL A 95 -3.98 -2.03 -7.96
C VAL A 95 -4.56 -2.38 -9.32
N ILE A 96 -5.56 -3.25 -9.33
CA ILE A 96 -6.29 -3.70 -10.51
C ILE A 96 -7.75 -3.30 -10.34
N MET A 97 -8.26 -2.50 -11.28
CA MET A 97 -9.67 -2.12 -11.37
C MET A 97 -10.36 -3.02 -12.40
N VAL A 98 -11.33 -3.82 -11.96
CA VAL A 98 -12.05 -4.81 -12.78
C VAL A 98 -13.54 -4.46 -12.82
N GLY A 99 -14.10 -4.34 -14.03
CA GLY A 99 -15.45 -3.83 -14.22
C GLY A 99 -15.65 -2.50 -13.47
N ASP A 100 -16.86 -2.25 -12.98
CA ASP A 100 -17.18 -0.97 -12.35
C ASP A 100 -16.97 -0.92 -10.84
N ARG A 101 -16.95 -2.07 -10.15
CA ARG A 101 -17.07 -2.14 -8.69
C ARG A 101 -16.14 -3.16 -8.03
N VAL A 102 -15.10 -3.60 -8.74
CA VAL A 102 -14.10 -4.52 -8.19
C VAL A 102 -12.73 -3.86 -8.18
N ARG A 103 -12.14 -3.77 -7.00
CA ARG A 103 -10.77 -3.31 -6.75
C ARG A 103 -9.98 -4.45 -6.09
N ILE A 104 -8.88 -4.84 -6.72
CA ILE A 104 -7.92 -5.81 -6.16
C ILE A 104 -6.64 -5.05 -5.91
N GLU A 105 -6.10 -5.14 -4.70
CA GLU A 105 -4.96 -4.31 -4.31
C GLU A 105 -3.89 -5.11 -3.58
N GLY A 106 -2.65 -4.84 -3.94
CA GLY A 106 -1.46 -5.27 -3.22
C GLY A 106 -1.21 -4.44 -1.98
N PHE A 107 -0.49 -5.02 -1.04
CA PHE A 107 -0.03 -4.30 0.12
C PHE A 107 1.25 -4.91 0.68
N ASP A 108 1.93 -4.12 1.49
CA ASP A 108 3.12 -4.49 2.22
C ASP A 108 2.86 -4.38 3.74
N TYR A 109 3.70 -5.03 4.55
CA TYR A 109 3.69 -4.96 6.01
C TYR A 109 4.82 -4.02 6.51
N PRO A 110 4.57 -2.70 6.57
CA PRO A 110 5.57 -1.72 7.00
C PRO A 110 5.95 -1.85 8.47
N PRO A 111 7.15 -1.37 8.84
CA PRO A 111 7.52 -1.07 10.21
C PRO A 111 6.44 -0.24 10.90
N VAL A 112 5.91 -0.74 12.02
CA VAL A 112 5.00 0.02 12.88
C VAL A 112 5.79 0.77 13.95
N LEU A 113 6.83 0.13 14.51
CA LEU A 113 7.82 0.77 15.36
C LEU A 113 9.06 1.16 14.56
N GLU A 114 9.81 2.14 15.05
CA GLU A 114 10.90 2.84 14.33
C GLU A 114 12.06 1.92 13.89
N PHE A 115 12.29 0.81 14.60
CA PHE A 115 13.41 -0.10 14.34
C PHE A 115 12.96 -1.46 13.81
N ASP A 116 11.67 -1.61 13.48
CA ASP A 116 11.22 -2.87 12.94
C ASP A 116 11.59 -2.97 11.46
N ALA A 117 11.81 -4.19 10.97
CA ALA A 117 11.91 -4.45 9.54
C ALA A 117 10.52 -4.49 8.90
N PHE A 118 10.46 -4.41 7.57
CA PHE A 118 9.29 -4.87 6.82
C PHE A 118 9.12 -6.38 6.95
N PHE A 119 7.88 -6.85 6.95
CA PHE A 119 7.60 -8.29 6.92
C PHE A 119 7.27 -8.72 5.51
N SER A 120 7.76 -9.88 5.11
CA SER A 120 7.25 -10.54 3.92
C SER A 120 5.82 -11.01 4.16
N HIS A 121 4.99 -10.91 3.13
CA HIS A 121 3.59 -11.31 3.21
C HIS A 121 3.39 -12.83 3.34
N ASP A 122 4.41 -13.61 2.99
CA ASP A 122 4.42 -15.07 3.06
C ASP A 122 5.08 -15.61 4.33
N THR A 123 5.59 -14.75 5.22
CA THR A 123 6.16 -15.19 6.49
C THR A 123 5.07 -15.84 7.34
N PRO A 124 5.16 -17.16 7.60
CA PRO A 124 4.09 -17.90 8.24
C PRO A 124 3.90 -17.46 9.69
N VAL A 125 2.65 -17.57 10.14
CA VAL A 125 2.23 -17.45 11.54
C VAL A 125 1.46 -18.71 11.88
N ASP A 126 1.73 -19.29 13.05
CA ASP A 126 1.03 -20.48 13.51
C ASP A 126 -0.47 -20.19 13.73
N GLU A 127 -1.29 -21.23 13.60
CA GLU A 127 -2.75 -21.11 13.64
C GLU A 127 -3.26 -20.60 14.99
N GLU A 128 -2.63 -21.03 16.10
CA GLU A 128 -2.97 -20.58 17.45
C GLU A 128 -2.76 -19.07 17.62
N THR A 129 -1.59 -18.57 17.21
CA THR A 129 -1.28 -17.14 17.21
C THR A 129 -2.25 -16.36 16.32
N ARG A 130 -2.49 -16.85 15.10
CA ARG A 130 -3.42 -16.20 14.17
C ARG A 130 -4.82 -16.10 14.77
N ASP A 131 -5.34 -17.19 15.31
CA ASP A 131 -6.69 -17.24 15.87
C ASP A 131 -6.81 -16.38 17.12
N SER A 132 -5.82 -16.44 18.01
CA SER A 132 -5.77 -15.60 19.21
C SER A 132 -5.80 -14.11 18.87
N VAL A 133 -4.95 -13.67 17.94
CA VAL A 133 -4.90 -12.27 17.50
C VAL A 133 -6.17 -11.87 16.74
N PHE A 134 -6.69 -12.73 15.87
CA PHE A 134 -7.93 -12.42 15.12
C PHE A 134 -9.16 -12.36 16.04
N ASP A 135 -9.21 -13.22 17.05
CA ASP A 135 -10.26 -13.21 18.07
C ASP A 135 -10.22 -11.93 18.91
N ASP A 136 -9.03 -11.53 19.37
CA ASP A 136 -8.82 -10.25 20.08
C ASP A 136 -9.30 -9.06 19.24
N ILE A 137 -8.94 -9.00 17.95
CA ILE A 137 -9.39 -7.96 17.03
C ILE A 137 -10.92 -7.95 16.92
N ARG A 138 -11.58 -9.11 16.81
CA ARG A 138 -13.04 -9.17 16.63
C ARG A 138 -13.81 -8.84 17.90
N LYS A 139 -13.29 -9.23 19.08
CA LYS A 139 -13.97 -9.06 20.39
C LYS A 139 -13.66 -7.75 21.08
N SER A 140 -12.57 -7.08 20.68
CA SER A 140 -12.20 -5.77 21.21
C SER A 140 -13.30 -4.72 20.96
N ARG A 141 -13.36 -3.73 21.86
CA ARG A 141 -14.27 -2.59 21.69
C ARG A 141 -13.70 -1.63 20.66
N HIS A 142 -14.45 -1.40 19.60
CA HIS A 142 -14.07 -0.50 18.52
C HIS A 142 -15.05 0.64 18.37
N TYR A 143 -14.56 1.72 17.79
CA TYR A 143 -15.40 2.83 17.37
C TYR A 143 -16.22 2.48 16.11
N GLU A 144 -15.61 1.72 15.20
CA GLU A 144 -16.22 1.19 14.00
C GLU A 144 -17.16 0.03 14.31
N ASN A 145 -18.28 -0.06 13.58
CA ASN A 145 -19.26 -1.12 13.79
C ASN A 145 -18.85 -2.46 13.13
N LYS A 146 -17.84 -2.45 12.26
CA LYS A 146 -17.27 -3.64 11.64
C LYS A 146 -15.75 -3.51 11.62
N VAL A 147 -15.07 -4.42 12.31
CA VAL A 147 -13.61 -4.54 12.30
C VAL A 147 -13.25 -5.96 11.92
N VAL A 148 -12.53 -6.12 10.80
CA VAL A 148 -12.27 -7.42 10.19
C VAL A 148 -10.77 -7.60 10.00
N PRO A 149 -10.11 -8.56 10.67
CA PRO A 149 -8.76 -8.94 10.33
C PRO A 149 -8.76 -9.67 8.97
N LEU A 150 -7.93 -9.20 8.05
CA LEU A 150 -7.90 -9.64 6.65
C LEU A 150 -6.74 -10.60 6.37
N SER A 151 -5.53 -10.24 6.79
CA SER A 151 -4.31 -11.00 6.53
C SER A 151 -3.30 -10.80 7.64
N ILE A 152 -2.50 -11.81 7.95
CA ILE A 152 -1.46 -11.76 9.00
C ILE A 152 -0.13 -12.26 8.47
N ALA A 153 0.96 -11.63 8.89
CA ALA A 153 2.32 -12.10 8.67
C ALA A 153 3.17 -11.91 9.94
N GLY A 154 4.16 -12.78 10.12
CA GLY A 154 5.07 -12.75 11.26
C GLY A 154 6.43 -12.16 10.92
N ASP A 155 7.26 -12.00 11.95
CA ASP A 155 8.68 -11.68 11.85
C ASP A 155 9.60 -12.91 11.65
N GLY A 156 9.02 -14.11 11.56
CA GLY A 156 9.74 -15.38 11.46
C GLY A 156 10.36 -15.87 12.78
N LYS A 157 10.20 -15.11 13.87
CA LYS A 157 10.72 -15.43 15.22
C LYS A 157 9.61 -15.65 16.25
N ASN A 158 8.35 -15.48 15.83
CA ASN A 158 7.18 -15.55 16.69
C ASN A 158 7.19 -14.53 17.85
N SER A 159 7.89 -13.40 17.66
CA SER A 159 7.90 -12.30 18.63
C SER A 159 6.94 -11.17 18.23
N THR A 160 6.73 -10.98 16.93
CA THR A 160 5.91 -9.89 16.40
C THR A 160 5.10 -10.39 15.21
N VAL A 161 3.84 -9.99 15.17
CA VAL A 161 2.97 -10.19 14.00
C VAL A 161 2.35 -8.88 13.57
N ARG A 162 2.07 -8.77 12.27
CA ARG A 162 1.32 -7.65 11.69
C ARG A 162 0.08 -8.14 10.98
N VAL A 163 -0.99 -7.39 11.17
CA VAL A 163 -2.32 -7.72 10.67
C VAL A 163 -2.83 -6.59 9.81
N LEU A 164 -3.23 -6.89 8.58
CA LEU A 164 -4.06 -6.01 7.77
C LEU A 164 -5.49 -6.06 8.32
N VAL A 165 -6.04 -4.91 8.68
CA VAL A 165 -7.36 -4.79 9.29
C VAL A 165 -8.21 -3.82 8.48
N MET A 166 -9.45 -4.24 8.20
CA MET A 166 -10.48 -3.40 7.59
C MET A 166 -11.42 -2.87 8.66
N LEU A 167 -11.60 -1.56 8.70
CA LEU A 167 -12.44 -0.85 9.65
C LEU A 167 -13.55 -0.12 8.89
N ILE A 168 -14.80 -0.49 9.14
CA ILE A 168 -15.97 0.07 8.47
C ILE A 168 -16.91 0.67 9.51
N ARG A 169 -17.33 1.89 9.22
CA ARG A 169 -18.45 2.55 9.87
C ARG A 169 -19.54 2.82 8.85
N ASP A 170 -20.61 2.04 8.89
CA ASP A 170 -21.70 2.08 7.93
C ASP A 170 -23.08 1.97 8.57
N GLN A 171 -23.18 2.01 9.89
CA GLN A 171 -24.46 2.17 10.60
C GLN A 171 -24.84 3.64 10.75
N GLU A 172 -26.06 3.90 11.20
CA GLU A 172 -26.52 5.25 11.52
C GLU A 172 -25.72 5.81 12.69
N THR A 173 -25.29 7.06 12.59
CA THR A 173 -24.42 7.69 13.60
C THR A 173 -24.82 9.13 13.87
N SER A 174 -24.20 9.77 14.85
CA SER A 174 -24.40 11.19 15.13
C SER A 174 -24.01 12.13 13.98
N TYR A 175 -23.32 11.66 12.93
CA TYR A 175 -22.91 12.46 11.77
C TYR A 175 -23.99 12.56 10.68
N GLU A 176 -25.15 11.92 10.87
CA GLU A 176 -26.26 11.94 9.90
C GLU A 176 -26.81 13.35 9.65
N ALA A 177 -26.63 14.28 10.60
CA ALA A 177 -27.01 15.68 10.43
C ALA A 177 -26.15 16.42 9.39
N ASP A 178 -24.86 16.07 9.28
CA ASP A 178 -23.90 16.76 8.39
C ASP A 178 -23.71 16.01 7.06
N MET A 179 -23.77 14.68 7.08
CA MET A 179 -23.67 13.82 5.90
C MET A 179 -24.54 12.57 6.06
N ALA A 180 -25.85 12.75 5.82
CA ALA A 180 -26.82 11.67 5.87
C ALA A 180 -26.38 10.49 4.97
N GLY A 181 -26.39 9.29 5.53
CA GLY A 181 -26.00 8.06 4.82
C GLY A 181 -24.52 7.93 4.48
N ALA A 182 -23.61 8.72 5.08
CA ALA A 182 -22.18 8.51 4.89
C ALA A 182 -21.69 7.22 5.56
N ALA A 183 -20.83 6.49 4.86
CA ALA A 183 -20.05 5.40 5.41
C ALA A 183 -18.56 5.71 5.27
N THR A 184 -17.78 5.24 6.23
CA THR A 184 -16.31 5.33 6.19
C THR A 184 -15.71 3.94 6.15
N ILE A 185 -14.72 3.73 5.29
CA ILE A 185 -13.87 2.54 5.31
C ILE A 185 -12.42 2.98 5.42
N ARG A 186 -11.65 2.24 6.21
CA ARG A 186 -10.23 2.47 6.43
C ARG A 186 -9.52 1.13 6.52
N HIS A 187 -8.34 1.06 5.93
CA HIS A 187 -7.44 -0.06 6.11
C HIS A 187 -6.23 0.36 6.94
N GLU A 188 -5.84 -0.50 7.87
CA GLU A 188 -4.67 -0.29 8.70
C GLU A 188 -3.82 -1.55 8.83
N ILE A 189 -2.53 -1.35 9.07
CA ILE A 189 -1.63 -2.40 9.55
C ILE A 189 -1.47 -2.22 11.06
N TRP A 190 -1.90 -3.23 11.80
CA TRP A 190 -1.78 -3.33 13.25
C TRP A 190 -0.61 -4.25 13.60
N GLN A 191 0.14 -3.92 14.65
CA GLN A 191 1.20 -4.77 15.17
C GLN A 191 0.80 -5.35 16.53
N TYR A 192 1.11 -6.62 16.73
CA TYR A 192 1.03 -7.30 18.01
C TYR A 192 2.41 -7.83 18.38
N THR A 193 2.78 -7.64 19.64
CA THR A 193 4.04 -8.13 20.20
C THR A 193 3.74 -9.21 21.23
N ASN A 194 4.47 -10.32 21.17
CA ASN A 194 4.39 -11.38 22.15
C ASN A 194 5.10 -10.95 23.44
N ARG A 195 4.35 -10.90 24.54
CA ARG A 195 4.82 -10.57 25.88
C ARG A 195 4.65 -11.81 26.76
N TYR A 196 5.66 -12.67 26.74
CA TYR A 196 5.74 -13.87 27.58
C TYR A 196 4.53 -14.82 27.42
N GLY A 197 4.12 -15.07 26.17
CA GLY A 197 3.00 -15.96 25.83
C GLY A 197 1.65 -15.26 25.65
N GLY A 198 1.57 -13.94 25.90
CA GLY A 198 0.39 -13.13 25.60
C GLY A 198 0.65 -12.16 24.45
N TRP A 199 -0.27 -12.06 23.50
CA TRP A 199 -0.19 -11.09 22.41
C TRP A 199 -0.78 -9.74 22.84
N ALA A 200 0.00 -8.68 22.69
CA ALA A 200 -0.43 -7.31 23.02
C ALA A 200 -0.37 -6.42 21.77
N LYS A 201 -1.49 -5.76 21.46
CA LYS A 201 -1.56 -4.79 20.37
C LYS A 201 -0.72 -3.55 20.69
N GLU A 202 0.12 -3.13 19.75
CA GLU A 202 0.82 -1.86 19.84
C GLU A 202 -0.14 -0.68 19.63
N ARG A 203 0.13 0.42 20.35
CA ARG A 203 -0.72 1.63 20.27
C ARG A 203 -0.67 2.26 18.88
N ARG A 204 0.52 2.25 18.25
CA ARG A 204 0.75 2.79 16.92
C ARG A 204 0.22 1.81 15.88
N THR A 205 -0.32 2.36 14.79
CA THR A 205 -0.74 1.61 13.60
C THR A 205 -0.24 2.35 12.36
N ARG A 206 -0.31 1.70 11.20
CA ARG A 206 -0.06 2.34 9.91
C ARG A 206 -1.36 2.42 9.14
N VAL A 207 -1.80 3.64 8.86
CA VAL A 207 -3.00 3.89 8.07
C VAL A 207 -2.65 3.79 6.60
N MET A 208 -3.37 2.93 5.88
CA MET A 208 -3.14 2.68 4.46
C MET A 208 -3.98 3.62 3.59
N ASP A 209 -5.25 3.78 3.94
CA ASP A 209 -6.21 4.59 3.23
C ASP A 209 -7.39 4.95 4.13
N ARG A 210 -8.15 5.97 3.71
CA ARG A 210 -9.42 6.34 4.32
C ARG A 210 -10.35 6.84 3.24
N LEU A 211 -11.54 6.25 3.16
CA LEU A 211 -12.58 6.65 2.21
C LEU A 211 -13.84 7.05 2.96
N ILE A 212 -14.54 8.02 2.39
CA ILE A 212 -15.88 8.43 2.78
C ILE A 212 -16.74 8.42 1.52
N LEU A 213 -17.85 7.69 1.55
CA LEU A 213 -18.77 7.54 0.43
C LEU A 213 -20.17 7.17 0.95
N PRO A 214 -21.23 7.32 0.12
CA PRO A 214 -22.57 6.88 0.52
C PRO A 214 -22.59 5.40 0.93
N ARG A 215 -23.31 5.07 1.99
CA ARG A 215 -23.46 3.72 2.55
C ARG A 215 -23.91 2.70 1.49
N ASP A 216 -24.95 3.04 0.74
CA ASP A 216 -25.50 2.18 -0.31
C ASP A 216 -24.52 1.99 -1.47
N GLU A 217 -23.60 2.93 -1.64
CA GLU A 217 -22.54 2.81 -2.63
C GLU A 217 -21.46 1.86 -2.10
N LEU A 218 -20.94 2.06 -0.89
CA LEU A 218 -19.94 1.18 -0.25
C LEU A 218 -20.36 -0.29 -0.28
N ARG A 219 -21.63 -0.57 0.02
CA ARG A 219 -22.20 -1.93 0.07
C ARG A 219 -22.28 -2.65 -1.27
N LYS A 220 -22.01 -1.98 -2.38
CA LYS A 220 -21.99 -2.57 -3.73
C LYS A 220 -20.58 -2.91 -4.21
N TRP A 221 -19.55 -2.48 -3.49
CA TRP A 221 -18.16 -2.67 -3.89
C TRP A 221 -17.62 -4.02 -3.42
N THR A 222 -16.77 -4.60 -4.28
CA THR A 222 -15.82 -5.63 -3.91
C THR A 222 -14.44 -4.99 -3.86
N TRP A 223 -13.85 -4.90 -2.67
CA TRP A 223 -12.48 -4.40 -2.52
C TRP A 223 -11.68 -5.40 -1.70
N VAL A 224 -10.79 -6.11 -2.40
CA VAL A 224 -10.05 -7.23 -1.83
C VAL A 224 -8.55 -7.02 -1.92
N TRP A 225 -7.84 -7.68 -1.02
CA TRP A 225 -6.41 -7.55 -0.86
C TRP A 225 -5.71 -8.83 -1.29
N GLU A 226 -4.70 -8.68 -2.14
CA GLU A 226 -3.89 -9.76 -2.67
C GLU A 226 -2.42 -9.47 -2.33
N PRO A 227 -1.85 -10.14 -1.33
CA PRO A 227 -0.49 -9.84 -0.90
C PRO A 227 0.56 -10.03 -2.01
N ARG A 228 0.32 -10.94 -2.97
CA ARG A 228 1.22 -11.16 -4.12
C ARG A 228 1.33 -9.98 -5.09
N LEU A 229 0.41 -9.02 -4.99
CA LEU A 229 0.45 -7.78 -5.78
C LEU A 229 1.11 -6.62 -5.01
N GLY A 230 1.55 -6.87 -3.77
CA GLY A 230 2.22 -5.89 -2.93
C GLY A 230 3.70 -6.12 -2.81
N ALA A 231 4.41 -5.11 -2.29
CA ALA A 231 5.84 -5.20 -1.99
C ALA A 231 6.73 -5.64 -3.17
N ILE A 232 6.31 -5.38 -4.41
CA ILE A 232 7.05 -5.79 -5.61
C ILE A 232 8.31 -4.94 -5.73
N VAL A 233 9.47 -5.59 -5.62
CA VAL A 233 10.76 -4.94 -5.77
C VAL A 233 11.10 -4.84 -7.25
N VAL A 234 11.26 -3.60 -7.72
CA VAL A 234 11.75 -3.26 -9.05
C VAL A 234 13.17 -2.70 -8.88
N GLU A 235 14.12 -3.32 -9.57
CA GLU A 235 15.52 -2.91 -9.63
C GLU A 235 15.88 -2.61 -11.09
N GLU A 236 17.11 -2.90 -11.52
CA GLU A 236 17.55 -2.65 -12.91
C GLU A 236 16.98 -3.66 -13.92
N SER A 237 16.61 -4.86 -13.48
CA SER A 237 16.12 -5.92 -14.36
C SER A 237 14.60 -5.87 -14.54
N PRO A 238 14.07 -6.19 -15.73
CA PRO A 238 12.63 -6.27 -15.95
C PRO A 238 11.96 -7.33 -15.05
N VAL A 239 10.83 -6.97 -14.47
CA VAL A 239 10.02 -7.85 -13.62
C VAL A 239 8.74 -8.25 -14.35
N THR A 240 8.39 -9.54 -14.32
CA THR A 240 7.12 -10.04 -14.87
C THR A 240 6.37 -10.82 -13.81
N ILE A 241 5.10 -10.45 -13.60
CA ILE A 241 4.19 -11.09 -12.64
C ILE A 241 3.06 -11.74 -13.42
N GLN A 242 2.83 -13.02 -13.15
CA GLN A 242 1.67 -13.76 -13.64
C GLN A 242 0.58 -13.73 -12.57
N TYR A 243 -0.61 -13.25 -12.91
CA TYR A 243 -1.71 -13.16 -11.95
C TYR A 243 -3.06 -13.55 -12.54
N THR A 244 -3.71 -14.51 -11.86
CA THR A 244 -5.08 -14.93 -12.16
C THR A 244 -6.07 -14.16 -11.32
N ILE A 245 -6.87 -13.30 -11.95
CA ILE A 245 -8.01 -12.67 -11.26
C ILE A 245 -9.00 -13.78 -10.87
N PRO A 246 -9.58 -13.80 -9.66
CA PRO A 246 -10.62 -14.78 -9.34
C PRO A 246 -11.77 -14.74 -10.36
N ALA A 247 -12.12 -15.90 -10.93
CA ALA A 247 -13.24 -15.99 -11.87
C ALA A 247 -14.56 -15.61 -11.19
N ASP A 248 -14.70 -16.02 -9.91
CA ASP A 248 -15.84 -15.74 -9.06
C ASP A 248 -15.38 -15.14 -7.71
N PHE A 249 -15.92 -13.96 -7.39
CA PHE A 249 -15.68 -13.27 -6.13
C PHE A 249 -16.68 -13.67 -5.05
N SER A 250 -17.78 -14.33 -5.39
CA SER A 250 -18.79 -14.80 -4.43
C SER A 250 -18.23 -15.88 -3.48
N ALA A 251 -17.23 -16.63 -3.93
CA ALA A 251 -16.49 -17.60 -3.12
C ALA A 251 -15.59 -16.96 -2.05
N LYS A 252 -15.44 -15.63 -2.04
CA LYS A 252 -14.69 -14.85 -1.03
C LYS A 252 -13.27 -15.36 -0.74
N LYS A 253 -12.57 -15.83 -1.77
CA LYS A 253 -11.21 -16.41 -1.62
C LYS A 253 -10.16 -15.40 -1.21
N LEU A 254 -10.33 -14.13 -1.59
CA LEU A 254 -9.46 -13.04 -1.18
C LEU A 254 -10.06 -12.30 0.02
N PRO A 255 -9.26 -11.88 1.01
CA PRO A 255 -9.78 -11.13 2.13
C PRO A 255 -10.14 -9.70 1.71
N GLY A 256 -11.26 -9.18 2.21
CA GLY A 256 -11.65 -7.79 2.00
C GLY A 256 -13.14 -7.52 2.13
N LEU A 257 -13.56 -6.41 1.55
CA LEU A 257 -14.94 -5.98 1.42
C LEU A 257 -15.62 -6.75 0.27
N TYR A 258 -16.83 -7.23 0.55
CA TYR A 258 -17.75 -7.79 -0.43
C TYR A 258 -19.12 -7.13 -0.26
N PRO A 259 -19.99 -7.19 -1.29
CA PRO A 259 -21.34 -6.68 -1.16
C PRO A 259 -22.15 -7.35 -0.04
N TYR A 260 -23.00 -6.58 0.64
CA TYR A 260 -23.93 -7.04 1.69
C TYR A 260 -25.12 -6.09 1.88
#